data_AF-A0A959CXE7-F1
#
_entry.id   AF-A0A959CXE7-F1
#
_cell.length_a   1.000
_cell.length_b   1.000
_cell.length_c   1.000
_cell.angle_alpha   90.00
_cell.angle_beta   90.00
_cell.angle_gamma   90.00
#
_symmetry.space_group_name_H-M   'P 1'
#
loop_
_entity.id
_entity.type
_entity.pdbx_description
1 polymer ?
#
loop_
_entity_poly.entity_id
_entity_poly.type
_entity_poly.pdbx_seq_one_letter_code
_entity_poly.pdbx_strand_id
1 'polypeptide(L)'
;MSQTNNFRLNDPKVINGWAFFDWANSAFALVITAAIFPGYFVAVTDERVSVFGLEMSNSSLYAYAISGSYFLIAIFSPLLSGIADYGGRRKFFL
;
A
#
# COMPACT_ATOMS: atom_id res chain seq x y z
N MET A 1 -10.19 -7.90 -41.85
CA MET A 1 -9.39 -6.69 -41.58
C MET A 1 -9.14 -6.59 -40.08
N SER A 2 -8.03 -7.13 -39.59
CA SER A 2 -7.62 -6.99 -38.18
C SER A 2 -6.69 -5.79 -38.10
N GLN A 3 -7.15 -4.70 -37.49
CA GLN A 3 -6.30 -3.53 -37.23
C GLN A 3 -5.27 -3.91 -36.16
N THR A 4 -4.04 -4.22 -36.57
CA THR A 4 -2.90 -4.32 -35.66
C THR A 4 -2.56 -2.91 -35.19
N ASN A 5 -3.08 -2.51 -34.03
CA ASN A 5 -2.65 -1.29 -33.36
C ASN A 5 -1.13 -1.36 -33.14
N ASN A 6 -0.37 -0.61 -33.94
CA ASN A 6 1.07 -0.46 -33.79
C ASN A 6 1.36 0.40 -32.55
N PHE A 7 1.23 -0.17 -31.36
CA PHE A 7 1.71 0.45 -30.14
C PHE A 7 3.23 0.61 -30.24
N ARG A 8 3.70 1.84 -30.23
CA ARG A 8 5.14 2.12 -30.18
C ARG A 8 5.63 1.75 -28.78
N LEU A 9 6.31 0.61 -28.69
CA LEU A 9 7.00 0.20 -27.47
C LEU A 9 8.05 1.27 -27.12
N ASN A 10 8.17 1.59 -25.83
CA ASN A 10 9.09 2.60 -25.30
C ASN A 10 8.85 4.03 -25.82
N ASP A 11 7.59 4.42 -26.03
CA ASP A 11 7.27 5.83 -26.28
C ASP A 11 7.59 6.68 -25.04
N PRO A 12 8.49 7.68 -25.13
CA PRO A 12 8.87 8.50 -23.99
C PRO A 12 7.70 9.29 -23.39
N LYS A 13 6.67 9.63 -24.17
CA LYS A 13 5.47 10.29 -23.64
C LYS A 13 4.65 9.36 -22.76
N VAL A 14 4.53 8.09 -23.16
CA VAL A 14 3.82 7.06 -22.40
C VAL A 14 4.58 6.73 -21.12
N ILE A 15 5.90 6.54 -21.21
CA ILE A 15 6.76 6.28 -20.04
C ILE A 15 6.66 7.42 -19.03
N ASN A 16 6.79 8.67 -19.48
CA ASN A 16 6.68 9.82 -18.58
C ASN A 16 5.28 9.94 -17.98
N GLY A 17 4.22 9.65 -18.75
CA GLY A 17 2.84 9.63 -18.24
C GLY A 17 2.66 8.60 -17.12
N TRP A 18 3.17 7.38 -17.31
CA TRP A 18 3.15 6.34 -16.27
C TRP A 18 4.01 6.69 -15.07
N ALA A 19 5.20 7.28 -15.29
CA ALA A 19 6.06 7.71 -14.19
C ALA A 19 5.40 8.78 -13.31
N PHE A 20 4.72 9.77 -13.91
CA PHE A 20 3.97 10.77 -13.16
C PHE A 20 2.74 10.16 -12.45
N PHE A 21 2.07 9.18 -13.06
CA PHE A 21 0.98 8.45 -12.43
C PHE A 21 1.45 7.68 -11.18
N ASP A 22 2.52 6.89 -11.29
CA ASP A 22 3.09 6.13 -10.17
C ASP A 22 3.59 7.05 -9.05
N TRP A 23 4.18 8.18 -9.43
CA TRP A 23 4.61 9.21 -8.48
C TRP A 23 3.42 9.79 -7.71
N ALA A 24 2.36 10.19 -8.41
CA ALA A 24 1.16 10.75 -7.79
C ALA A 24 0.44 9.73 -6.89
N ASN A 25 0.36 8.47 -7.34
CA ASN A 25 -0.26 7.39 -6.57
C ASN A 25 0.50 7.13 -5.25
N SER A 26 1.82 7.04 -5.32
CA SER A 26 2.66 6.83 -4.13
C SER A 26 2.63 8.03 -3.18
N ALA A 27 2.64 9.26 -3.72
CA ALA A 27 2.53 10.48 -2.94
C ALA A 27 1.17 10.57 -2.22
N PHE A 28 0.07 10.24 -2.90
CA PHE A 28 -1.26 10.19 -2.29
C PHE A 28 -1.32 9.19 -1.14
N ALA A 29 -0.86 7.96 -1.37
CA ALA A 29 -0.83 6.92 -0.33
C ALA A 29 -0.02 7.35 0.90
N LEU A 30 1.14 7.96 0.69
CA LEU A 30 1.98 8.48 1.77
C LEU A 30 1.28 9.59 2.56
N VAL A 31 0.70 10.59 1.89
CA VAL A 31 0.07 11.74 2.55
C VAL A 31 -1.15 11.29 3.37
N ILE A 32 -2.00 10.44 2.80
CA ILE A 32 -3.19 9.94 3.49
C ILE A 32 -2.78 9.18 4.76
N THR A 33 -1.81 8.29 4.65
CA THR A 33 -1.40 7.43 5.78
C THR A 33 -0.57 8.15 6.83
N ALA A 34 0.31 9.08 6.43
CA ALA A 34 1.23 9.74 7.35
C ALA A 34 0.70 11.04 7.96
N ALA A 35 -0.11 11.81 7.22
CA ALA A 35 -0.55 13.13 7.65
C ALA A 35 -2.03 13.17 8.05
N ILE A 36 -2.90 12.52 7.27
CA ILE A 36 -4.37 12.65 7.45
C ILE A 36 -4.89 11.60 8.44
N PHE A 37 -4.54 10.33 8.23
CA PHE A 37 -5.09 9.21 8.98
C PHE A 37 -4.78 9.25 10.49
N PRO A 38 -3.57 9.62 10.96
CA PRO A 38 -3.29 9.67 12.40
C PRO A 38 -4.19 10.68 13.14
N GLY A 39 -4.40 11.85 12.54
CA GLY A 39 -5.28 12.88 13.10
C GLY A 39 -6.74 12.44 13.11
N TYR A 40 -7.21 11.82 12.02
CA TYR A 40 -8.54 11.23 11.95
C TYR A 40 -8.75 10.16 13.02
N PHE A 41 -7.78 9.25 13.19
CA PHE A 41 -7.86 8.17 14.17
C PHE A 41 -7.98 8.71 15.60
N VAL A 42 -7.18 9.71 15.97
CA VAL A 42 -7.28 10.35 17.31
C VAL A 42 -8.61 11.08 17.49
N ALA A 43 -9.16 11.69 16.43
CA ALA A 43 -10.41 12.44 16.52
C ALA A 43 -11.67 11.55 16.65
N VAL A 44 -11.64 10.35 16.08
CA VAL A 44 -12.78 9.41 16.07
C VAL A 44 -12.76 8.46 17.26
N THR A 45 -11.59 8.23 17.85
CA THR A 45 -11.42 7.24 18.91
C THR A 45 -11.23 7.92 20.25
N ASP A 46 -11.89 7.41 21.29
CA ASP A 46 -11.72 7.89 22.66
C ASP A 46 -10.25 7.81 23.10
N GLU A 47 -9.84 8.67 24.04
CA GLU A 47 -8.45 8.71 24.55
C GLU A 47 -7.99 7.34 25.08
N ARG A 48 -8.93 6.56 25.64
CA ARG A 48 -8.73 5.19 26.10
C ARG A 48 -9.70 4.26 25.39
N VAL A 49 -9.15 3.19 24.82
CA VAL A 49 -9.91 2.17 24.10
C VAL A 49 -9.73 0.85 24.84
N SER A 50 -10.84 0.18 25.13
CA SER A 50 -10.83 -1.18 25.66
C SER A 50 -10.74 -2.17 24.52
N VAL A 51 -9.64 -2.92 24.44
CA VAL A 51 -9.42 -3.94 23.42
C VAL A 51 -9.08 -5.26 24.12
N PHE A 52 -9.86 -6.31 23.86
CA PHE A 52 -9.74 -7.62 24.55
C PHE A 52 -9.75 -7.53 26.10
N GLY A 53 -10.44 -6.53 26.66
CA GLY A 53 -10.52 -6.31 28.11
C GLY A 53 -9.35 -5.53 28.71
N LEU A 54 -8.41 -5.06 27.89
CA LEU A 54 -7.30 -4.19 28.29
C LEU A 54 -7.58 -2.76 27.87
N GLU A 55 -7.48 -1.80 28.79
CA GLU A 55 -7.52 -0.38 28.45
C GLU A 55 -6.15 0.09 27.97
N MET A 56 -6.11 0.75 26.82
CA MET A 56 -4.90 1.30 26.24
C MET A 56 -5.19 2.63 25.55
N SER A 57 -4.17 3.50 25.45
CA SER A 57 -4.34 4.78 24.77
C SER A 57 -4.57 4.56 23.27
N ASN A 58 -5.34 5.45 22.64
CA ASN A 58 -5.53 5.42 21.18
C ASN A 58 -4.20 5.43 20.41
N SER A 59 -3.21 6.21 20.86
CA SER A 59 -1.86 6.27 20.29
C SER A 59 -1.12 4.93 20.36
N SER A 60 -1.23 4.21 21.48
CA SER A 60 -0.60 2.91 21.67
C SER A 60 -1.29 1.85 20.81
N LEU A 61 -2.62 1.87 20.77
CA LEU A 61 -3.41 0.97 19.93
C LEU A 61 -3.06 1.14 18.44
N TYR A 62 -2.93 2.39 17.99
CA TYR A 62 -2.51 2.72 16.63
C TYR A 62 -1.10 2.18 16.32
N ALA A 63 -0.14 2.39 17.23
CA ALA A 63 1.23 1.89 17.06
C ALA A 63 1.28 0.35 17.01
N TYR A 64 0.52 -0.33 17.86
CA TYR A 64 0.42 -1.80 17.84
C TYR A 64 -0.22 -2.31 16.55
N ALA A 65 -1.27 -1.66 16.04
CA ALA A 65 -1.91 -2.03 14.78
C ALA A 65 -0.95 -1.93 13.59
N ILE A 66 -0.17 -0.84 13.52
CA ILE A 66 0.86 -0.67 12.49
C ILE A 66 1.95 -1.74 12.62
N SER A 67 2.47 -1.95 13.83
CA SER A 67 3.51 -2.95 14.08
C SER A 67 3.05 -4.35 13.69
N GLY A 68 1.83 -4.73 14.08
CA GLY A 68 1.23 -6.01 13.70
C GLY A 68 1.07 -6.15 12.19
N SER A 69 0.65 -5.09 11.50
CA SER A 69 0.54 -5.07 10.03
C SER A 69 1.90 -5.30 9.36
N TYR A 70 2.95 -4.60 9.79
CA TYR A 70 4.29 -4.79 9.26
C TYR A 70 4.88 -6.17 9.59
N PHE A 71 4.56 -6.72 10.75
CA PHE A 71 4.97 -8.07 11.12
C PHE A 71 4.37 -9.12 10.17
N LEU A 72 3.07 -9.02 9.88
CA LEU A 72 2.42 -9.88 8.89
C LEU A 72 3.05 -9.69 7.50
N ILE A 73 3.28 -8.44 7.07
CA ILE A 73 3.95 -8.15 5.80
C ILE A 73 5.34 -8.79 5.75
N ALA A 74 6.13 -8.71 6.82
CA ALA A 74 7.47 -9.29 6.87
C ALA A 74 7.46 -10.82 6.72
N ILE A 75 6.44 -11.50 7.27
CA ILE A 75 6.29 -12.95 7.14
C ILE A 75 5.80 -13.35 5.74
N PHE A 76 4.80 -12.64 5.21
CA PHE A 76 4.15 -13.04 3.96
C PHE A 76 4.88 -12.55 2.71
N SER A 77 5.61 -11.43 2.78
CA SER A 77 6.29 -10.84 1.62
C SER A 77 7.27 -11.80 0.95
N PRO A 78 8.16 -12.52 1.66
CA PRO A 78 9.06 -13.50 1.04
C PRO A 78 8.31 -14.67 0.39
N LEU A 79 7.24 -15.15 1.02
CA LEU A 79 6.45 -16.28 0.52
C LEU A 79 5.72 -15.91 -0.78
N LEU A 80 5.00 -14.78 -0.76
CA LEU A 80 4.24 -14.31 -1.92
C LEU A 80 5.16 -13.89 -3.07
N SER A 81 6.25 -13.19 -2.76
CA SER A 81 7.24 -12.79 -3.77
C SER A 81 7.94 -14.00 -4.39
N GLY A 82 8.30 -15.01 -3.59
CA GLY A 82 8.88 -16.25 -4.08
C GLY A 82 7.95 -17.03 -5.03
N ILE A 83 6.65 -17.09 -4.72
CA ILE A 83 5.65 -17.71 -5.61
C ILE A 83 5.48 -16.90 -6.91
N ALA A 84 5.46 -15.57 -6.82
CA ALA A 84 5.33 -14.69 -7.98
C ALA A 84 6.53 -14.80 -8.93
N ASP A 85 7.75 -14.89 -8.39
CA ASP A 85 8.98 -15.04 -9.18
C ASP A 85 9.13 -16.45 -9.76
N TYR A 86 8.78 -17.51 -9.02
CA TYR A 86 8.85 -18.88 -9.54
C TYR A 86 7.77 -19.17 -10.59
N GLY A 87 6.60 -18.54 -10.48
CA GLY A 87 5.44 -18.81 -11.34
C GLY A 87 5.44 -18.09 -12.68
N GLY A 88 6.43 -17.26 -13.02
CA GLY A 88 6.48 -16.49 -14.28
C GLY A 88 5.30 -15.51 -14.49
N ARG A 89 4.45 -15.32 -13.48
CA ARG A 89 3.20 -14.54 -13.53
C ARG A 89 3.38 -13.10 -13.06
N ARG A 90 4.54 -12.50 -13.34
CA ARG A 90 4.84 -11.09 -13.02
C ARG A 90 3.77 -10.11 -13.50
N LYS A 91 3.03 -10.43 -14.57
CA LYS A 91 1.92 -9.60 -15.10
C LYS A 91 0.56 -9.78 -14.41
N PHE A 92 0.41 -10.70 -13.46
CA PHE A 92 -0.85 -10.92 -12.73
C PHE A 92 -0.91 -10.12 -11.42
N PHE A 93 0.26 -9.67 -10.94
CA PHE A 93 0.42 -8.90 -9.69
C PHE A 93 0.78 -7.43 -9.93
N LEU A 94 0.91 -7.02 -11.20
CA LEU A 94 0.93 -5.62 -11.65
C LEU A 94 -0.51 -5.21 -11.98
#